data_AF-A0A2M7XWM3-F1
#
_entry.id   AF-A0A2M7XWM3-F1
#
_cell.length_a   1.000
_cell.length_b   1.000
_cell.length_c   1.000
_cell.angle_alpha   90.00
_cell.angle_beta   90.00
_cell.angle_gamma   90.00
#
_symmetry.space_group_name_H-M   'P 1'
#
loop_
_entity.id
_entity.type
_entity.pdbx_description
1 polymer ?
#
loop_
_entity_poly.entity_id
_entity_poly.type
_entity_poly.pdbx_seq_one_letter_code
_entity_poly.pdbx_strand_id
1 'polypeptide(L)'
;MKRLLPALFDTGLAIMILDDGSTDGLIEAEIHPAQFVRFPQNRGKGAVLKDGFEMARAAGFDFAVTLDADGQHPVTSVPAFLKSIK
;
A
#
# COMPACT_ATOMS: atom_id res chain seq x y z
N MET A 1 -5.50 -6.76 7.18
CA MET A 1 -4.93 -6.96 5.83
C MET A 1 -5.60 -8.02 4.96
N LYS A 2 -5.76 -9.30 5.38
CA LYS A 2 -6.29 -10.39 4.52
C LYS A 2 -7.62 -10.11 3.79
N ARG A 3 -8.49 -9.26 4.35
CA ARG A 3 -9.78 -8.87 3.74
C ARG A 3 -9.66 -7.72 2.73
N LEU A 4 -8.57 -6.94 2.80
CA LEU A 4 -8.36 -5.76 1.96
C LEU A 4 -7.66 -6.12 0.63
N LEU A 5 -6.76 -7.10 0.66
CA LEU A 5 -5.92 -7.47 -0.49
C LEU A 5 -6.74 -7.89 -1.73
N PRO A 6 -7.77 -8.75 -1.63
CA PRO A 6 -8.55 -9.12 -2.81
C PRO A 6 -9.19 -7.91 -3.49
N ALA A 7 -9.82 -7.04 -2.70
CA ALA A 7 -10.45 -5.82 -3.21
C ALA A 7 -9.45 -4.83 -3.81
N LEU A 8 -8.22 -4.79 -3.29
CA LEU A 8 -7.14 -3.98 -3.88
C LEU A 8 -6.73 -4.56 -5.23
N PHE A 9 -6.53 -5.87 -5.32
CA PHE A 9 -6.13 -6.54 -6.57
C PHE A 9 -7.17 -6.38 -7.69
N ASP A 10 -8.46 -6.36 -7.35
CA ASP A 10 -9.54 -6.14 -8.31
C ASP A 10 -9.52 -4.72 -8.94
N THR A 11 -8.78 -3.77 -8.37
CA THR A 11 -8.66 -2.42 -8.94
C THR A 11 -7.78 -2.37 -10.20
N GLY A 12 -6.92 -3.38 -10.41
CA GLY A 12 -5.91 -3.37 -11.48
C GLY A 12 -4.78 -2.36 -11.26
N LEU A 13 -4.68 -1.74 -10.09
CA LEU A 13 -3.62 -0.81 -9.73
C LEU A 13 -2.35 -1.57 -9.30
N ALA A 14 -1.19 -0.93 -9.51
CA ALA A 14 0.04 -1.37 -8.86
C ALA A 14 -0.08 -1.12 -7.35
N ILE A 15 0.19 -2.16 -6.55
CA ILE A 15 0.04 -2.11 -5.09
C ILE A 15 1.39 -2.33 -4.44
N MET A 16 1.71 -1.46 -3.49
CA MET A 16 2.88 -1.56 -2.63
C MET A 16 2.42 -1.58 -1.17
N ILE A 17 2.91 -2.54 -0.42
CA ILE A 17 2.62 -2.71 1.01
C ILE A 17 3.91 -2.41 1.76
N LEU A 18 3.84 -1.43 2.67
CA LEU A 18 4.95 -1.02 3.50
C LEU A 18 4.67 -1.43 4.94
N ASP A 19 5.50 -2.31 5.49
CA ASP A 19 5.39 -2.79 6.87
C ASP A 19 6.48 -2.14 7.75
N ASP A 20 6.06 -1.29 8.68
CA ASP A 20 6.93 -0.53 9.58
C ASP A 20 7.33 -1.30 10.85
N GLY A 21 7.92 -2.48 10.66
CA GLY A 21 8.41 -3.30 11.76
C GLY A 21 7.31 -3.96 12.59
N SER A 22 6.19 -4.36 11.96
CA SER A 22 5.15 -5.13 12.63
C SER A 22 5.73 -6.43 13.20
N THR A 23 5.27 -6.81 14.38
CA THR A 23 5.70 -8.05 15.06
C THR A 23 4.75 -9.21 14.77
N ASP A 24 3.54 -8.91 14.27
CA ASP A 24 2.53 -9.84 13.83
C ASP A 24 2.51 -9.93 12.30
N GLY A 25 2.84 -11.13 11.81
CA GLY A 25 3.20 -11.40 10.43
C GLY A 25 2.10 -11.13 9.40
N LEU A 26 2.45 -10.28 8.43
CA LEU A 26 2.15 -10.60 7.05
C LEU A 26 3.23 -11.53 6.49
N ILE A 27 2.79 -12.63 5.88
CA ILE A 27 3.67 -13.54 5.15
C ILE A 27 3.69 -13.06 3.69
N GLU A 28 4.88 -12.87 3.13
CA GLU A 28 5.09 -12.33 1.79
C GLU A 28 4.35 -13.10 0.68
N ALA A 29 4.08 -14.39 0.90
CA ALA A 29 3.29 -15.21 -0.01
C ALA A 29 1.79 -14.82 -0.09
N GLU A 30 1.23 -14.18 0.95
CA GLU A 30 -0.20 -13.82 1.00
C GLU A 30 -0.53 -12.50 0.29
N ILE A 31 0.50 -11.79 -0.17
CA ILE A 31 0.40 -10.44 -0.72
C ILE A 31 0.71 -10.35 -2.19
N HIS A 32 1.03 -11.47 -2.85
CA HIS A 32 1.16 -11.47 -4.31
C HIS A 32 -0.17 -11.09 -4.99
N PRO A 33 -0.19 -10.22 -6.02
CA PRO A 33 0.95 -9.64 -6.75
C PRO A 33 1.50 -8.29 -6.22
N ALA A 34 1.14 -7.83 -5.02
CA ALA A 34 1.69 -6.59 -4.47
C ALA A 34 3.20 -6.70 -4.24
N GLN A 35 3.89 -5.57 -4.41
CA GLN A 35 5.25 -5.39 -3.92
C GLN A 35 5.21 -5.23 -2.40
N PHE A 36 6.03 -5.99 -1.68
CA PHE A 36 6.13 -5.90 -0.23
C PHE A 36 7.49 -5.35 0.20
N VAL A 37 7.47 -4.38 1.10
CA VAL A 37 8.68 -3.83 1.72
C VAL A 37 8.49 -3.84 3.22
N ARG A 38 9.31 -4.61 3.92
CA ARG A 38 9.31 -4.69 5.37
C ARG A 38 10.54 -4.00 5.96
N PHE A 39 10.31 -3.09 6.89
CA PHE A 39 11.34 -2.48 7.69
C PHE A 39 11.58 -3.32 8.95
N PRO A 40 12.83 -3.52 9.37
CA PRO A 40 13.16 -4.41 10.49
C PRO A 40 12.75 -3.84 11.86
N GLN A 41 12.51 -2.53 11.95
CA GLN A 41 12.12 -1.82 13.17
C GLN A 41 11.16 -0.68 12.81
N ASN A 42 10.33 -0.29 13.76
CA ASN A 42 9.43 0.85 13.62
C ASN A 42 10.25 2.15 13.46
N ARG A 43 10.08 2.80 12.30
CA ARG A 43 10.71 4.08 11.90
C ARG A 43 9.71 5.23 11.91
N GLY A 44 8.43 4.93 12.07
CA GLY A 44 7.31 5.85 12.01
C GLY A 44 6.73 5.98 10.59
N LYS A 45 5.39 6.13 10.53
CA LYS A 45 4.59 6.23 9.30
C LYS A 45 5.16 7.21 8.28
N GLY A 46 5.60 8.39 8.71
CA GLY A 46 6.16 9.41 7.81
C GLY A 46 7.45 8.97 7.11
N ALA A 47 8.34 8.28 7.82
CA ALA A 47 9.59 7.79 7.24
C ALA A 47 9.32 6.69 6.21
N VAL A 48 8.41 5.77 6.53
CA VAL A 48 8.00 4.70 5.63
C VAL A 48 7.29 5.24 4.38
N LEU A 49 6.36 6.18 4.53
CA LEU A 49 5.68 6.80 3.40
C LEU A 49 6.64 7.54 2.47
N LYS A 50 7.64 8.24 3.03
CA LYS A 50 8.67 8.92 2.23
C LYS A 50 9.43 7.92 1.36
N ASP A 51 9.88 6.81 1.93
CA ASP A 51 10.56 5.76 1.18
C ASP A 51 9.62 5.16 0.11
N GLY A 52 8.34 4.96 0.45
CA GLY A 52 7.29 4.55 -0.48
C GLY A 52 7.13 5.45 -1.70
N PHE A 53 7.09 6.77 -1.48
CA PHE A 53 6.96 7.74 -2.56
C PHE A 53 8.21 7.80 -3.44
N GLU A 54 9.41 7.69 -2.88
CA GLU A 54 10.63 7.60 -3.68
C GLU A 54 10.66 6.33 -4.52
N MET A 55 10.21 5.19 -3.98
CA MET A 55 10.09 3.94 -4.75
C MET A 55 9.06 4.07 -5.89
N ALA A 56 7.89 4.65 -5.63
CA ALA A 56 6.88 4.90 -6.66
C ALA A 56 7.40 5.83 -7.76
N ARG A 57 8.09 6.92 -7.36
CA ARG A 57 8.71 7.86 -8.31
C ARG A 57 9.79 7.18 -9.15
N ALA A 58 10.65 6.36 -8.54
CA ALA A 58 11.70 5.62 -9.24
C ALA A 58 11.13 4.58 -10.23
N ALA A 59 9.95 4.03 -9.94
CA ALA A 59 9.21 3.14 -10.83
C ALA A 59 8.44 3.87 -11.95
N GLY A 60 8.49 5.21 -11.99
CA GLY A 60 7.89 6.02 -13.06
C GLY A 60 6.41 6.36 -12.86
N PHE A 61 5.88 6.26 -11.64
CA PHE A 61 4.52 6.68 -11.34
C PHE A 61 4.43 8.20 -11.11
N ASP A 62 3.43 8.84 -11.72
CA ASP A 62 3.14 10.27 -11.51
C ASP A 62 2.32 10.54 -10.23
N PHE A 63 1.56 9.53 -9.77
CA PHE A 63 0.65 9.64 -8.63
C PHE A 63 0.81 8.45 -7.70
N ALA A 64 0.70 8.71 -6.40
CA ALA A 64 0.61 7.68 -5.36
C ALA A 64 -0.59 7.98 -4.46
N VAL A 65 -1.35 6.94 -4.11
CA VAL A 65 -2.44 7.01 -3.15
C VAL A 65 -2.05 6.16 -1.95
N THR A 66 -2.19 6.71 -0.75
CA THR A 66 -1.92 6.00 0.49
C THR A 66 -3.23 5.55 1.12
N LEU A 67 -3.23 4.36 1.71
CA LEU A 67 -4.38 3.79 2.42
C LEU A 67 -3.87 3.15 3.71
N ASP A 68 -4.52 3.44 4.83
CA ASP A 68 -4.21 2.78 6.09
C ASP A 68 -4.70 1.33 6.11
N ALA A 69 -3.88 0.45 6.69
CA ALA A 69 -4.11 -0.99 6.73
C ALA A 69 -5.18 -1.45 7.75
N ASP A 70 -5.71 -0.51 8.53
CA ASP A 70 -6.68 -0.76 9.61
C ASP A 70 -8.10 -1.07 9.07
N GLY A 71 -8.33 -0.84 7.78
CA GLY A 71 -9.59 -1.13 7.10
C GLY A 71 -10.71 -0.13 7.40
N GLN A 72 -10.40 1.03 7.99
CA GLN A 72 -11.39 2.09 8.22
C GLN A 72 -11.84 2.77 6.92
N HIS A 73 -11.05 2.63 5.85
CA HIS A 73 -11.35 3.17 4.54
C HIS A 73 -11.72 2.05 3.55
N PRO A 74 -12.90 2.09 2.92
CA PRO A 74 -13.29 1.08 1.95
C PRO A 74 -12.45 1.22 0.67
N VAL A 75 -11.77 0.15 0.28
CA VAL A 75 -10.96 0.08 -0.96
C VAL A 75 -11.77 0.44 -2.21
N THR A 76 -13.08 0.15 -2.19
CA THR A 76 -14.02 0.50 -3.25
C THR A 76 -14.16 2.00 -3.50
N SER A 77 -13.65 2.85 -2.59
CA SER A 77 -13.60 4.30 -2.77
C SER A 77 -12.43 4.76 -3.66
N VAL A 78 -11.37 3.95 -3.82
CA VAL A 78 -10.18 4.33 -4.60
C VAL A 78 -10.52 4.69 -6.06
N PRO A 79 -11.34 3.92 -6.81
CA PRO A 79 -11.71 4.30 -8.17
C PRO A 79 -12.49 5.62 -8.25
N ALA A 80 -13.36 5.91 -7.28
CA ALA A 80 -14.12 7.15 -7.23
C ALA A 80 -13.19 8.34 -6.90
N PHE A 81 -12.26 8.15 -5.96
CA PHE A 81 -11.24 9.13 -5.61
C PHE A 81 -10.37 9.47 -6.82
N LEU A 82 -9.83 8.47 -7.52
CA LEU A 82 -9.03 8.69 -8.74
C LEU A 82 -9.79 9.44 -9.84
N LYS A 83 -11.10 9.20 -9.99
CA LYS A 83 -11.93 9.98 -10.93
C LYS A 83 -12.06 11.46 -10.56
N SER A 84 -11.93 11.82 -9.29
CA SER A 84 -12.05 13.20 -8.80
C SER A 84 -10.77 14.04 -8.92
N ILE A 85 -9.64 13.42 -9.27
CA ILE A 85 -8.34 14.09 -9.45
C ILE A 85 -8.15 14.56 -10.92
N LYS A 86 -9.14 14.31 -11.80
CA LYS A 86 -9.17 14.82 -13.17
C LYS A 86 -9.85 16.18 -13.28
#